data_AF-A0A4Q2JWW0-F1
#
_entry.id   AF-A0A4Q2JWW0-F1
#
_cell.length_a   1.000
_cell.length_b   1.000
_cell.length_c   1.000
_cell.angle_alpha   90.00
_cell.angle_beta   90.00
_cell.angle_gamma   90.00
#
_symmetry.space_group_name_H-M   'P 1'
#
loop_
_entity.id
_entity.type
_entity.pdbx_description
1 polymer ?
#
loop_
_entity_poly.entity_id
_entity_poly.type
_entity_poly.pdbx_seq_one_letter_code
_entity_poly.pdbx_strand_id
1 'polypeptide(L)' 'MMAHAEAMSQTPPAVTDELSARLLEALGPAALIELTAKVAFMNMSARMNVALGIHSDGFADACRLPPLEEPATTERSSRH' A
#
# COMPACT_ATOMS: atom_id res chain seq x y z
N MET A 1 1.04 12.30 -3.93
CA MET A 1 0.04 11.29 -3.53
C MET A 1 0.67 9.93 -3.32
N MET A 2 1.22 9.27 -4.35
CA MET A 2 1.82 7.93 -4.24
C MET A 2 2.93 7.83 -3.17
N ALA A 3 3.89 8.77 -3.15
CA ALA A 3 4.96 8.76 -2.15
C ALA A 3 4.47 8.84 -0.68
N HIS A 4 3.37 9.56 -0.42
CA HIS A 4 2.75 9.61 0.91
C HIS A 4 2.12 8.27 1.28
N ALA A 5 1.37 7.67 0.35
CA ALA A 5 0.74 6.36 0.57
C ALA A 5 1.78 5.25 0.77
N GLU A 6 2.87 5.27 0.00
CA GLU A 6 3.99 4.35 0.15
C GLU A 6 4.66 4.50 1.52
N ALA A 7 5.04 5.72 1.90
CA ALA A 7 5.65 6.00 3.20
C ALA A 7 4.73 5.63 4.38
N MET A 8 3.42 5.86 4.26
CA MET A 8 2.42 5.49 5.25
C MET A 8 2.19 3.98 5.36
N SER A 9 2.54 3.22 4.32
CA SER A 9 2.38 1.76 4.28
C SER A 9 3.59 1.00 4.84
N GLN A 10 4.70 1.69 5.10
CA GLN A 10 5.86 1.12 5.79
C GLN A 10 5.54 0.74 7.24
N THR A 11 6.32 -0.18 7.80
CA THR A 11 6.22 -0.59 9.21
C THR A 11 7.61 -0.52 9.84
N PRO A 12 7.93 0.53 10.62
CA PRO A 12 7.05 1.64 11.03
C PRO A 12 6.72 2.62 9.88
N PRO A 13 5.60 3.38 9.95
CA PRO A 13 5.29 4.42 8.96
C PRO A 13 6.38 5.51 8.90
N ALA A 14 6.73 5.96 7.70
CA ALA A 14 7.83 6.89 7.44
C ALA A 14 7.38 8.19 6.74
N VAL A 15 6.12 8.62 6.97
CA VAL A 15 5.59 9.87 6.42
C VAL A 15 6.34 11.05 7.04
N THR A 16 6.90 11.93 6.20
CA THR A 16 7.53 13.17 6.63
C THR A 16 6.57 14.36 6.54
N ASP A 17 6.93 15.45 7.21
CA ASP A 17 6.15 16.69 7.18
C ASP A 17 6.10 17.28 5.76
N GLU A 18 7.17 17.16 4.98
CA GLU A 18 7.24 17.65 3.60
C GLU A 18 6.27 16.90 2.68
N LEU A 19 6.09 15.59 2.89
CA LEU A 19 5.12 14.80 2.13
C LEU A 19 3.69 15.25 2.43
N SER A 20 3.41 15.53 3.71
CA SER A 20 2.11 16.04 4.15
C SER A 20 1.87 17.46 3.64
N ALA A 21 2.86 18.36 3.71
CA ALA A 21 2.76 19.74 3.26
C ALA A 21 2.47 19.84 1.76
N ARG A 22 3.18 19.06 0.93
CA ARG A 22 2.96 19.01 -0.53
C ARG A 22 1.54 18.56 -0.89
N LEU A 23 0.98 17.63 -0.13
CA LEU A 23 -0.40 17.18 -0.33
C LEU A 23 -1.43 18.18 0.19
N LEU A 24 -1.14 18.82 1.33
CA LEU A 24 -1.97 19.87 1.89
C LEU A 24 -2.11 21.04 0.90
N GLU A 25 -1.01 21.45 0.27
CA GLU A 25 -1.02 22.50 -0.76
C GLU A 25 -1.82 22.07 -2.00
N ALA A 26 -1.61 20.85 -2.49
CA ALA A 26 -2.23 20.38 -3.72
C ALA A 26 -3.72 20.03 -3.59
N LEU A 27 -4.15 19.53 -2.42
CA LEU A 27 -5.48 18.94 -2.23
C LEU A 27 -6.33 19.68 -1.19
N GLY A 28 -5.70 20.47 -0.32
CA GLY A 28 -6.35 21.06 0.84
C GLY A 28 -6.50 20.09 2.02
N PRO A 29 -6.89 20.62 3.20
CA PRO A 29 -6.87 19.88 4.45
C PRO A 29 -7.86 18.70 4.49
N ALA A 30 -9.08 18.88 3.97
CA ALA A 30 -10.09 17.84 3.98
C ALA A 30 -9.65 16.60 3.19
N ALA A 31 -9.14 16.83 1.97
CA ALA A 31 -8.69 15.75 1.10
C ALA A 31 -7.41 15.06 1.62
N LEU A 32 -6.50 15.78 2.29
CA LEU A 32 -5.34 15.15 2.95
C LEU A 32 -5.78 14.16 4.04
N ILE A 33 -6.75 14.56 4.87
CA ILE A 33 -7.29 13.71 5.93
C ILE A 33 -8.02 12.50 5.34
N GLU A 34 -8.86 12.71 4.34
CA GLU A 34 -9.57 11.63 3.65
C GLU A 34 -8.60 10.61 3.04
N LEU A 35 -7.58 11.09 2.33
CA LEU A 35 -6.55 10.23 1.74
C LEU A 35 -5.81 9.42 2.82
N THR A 36 -5.39 10.09 3.90
CA THR A 36 -4.70 9.44 5.02
C THR A 36 -5.58 8.37 5.67
N ALA A 37 -6.85 8.66 5.91
CA ALA A 37 -7.80 7.70 6.45
C ALA A 37 -8.00 6.50 5.50
N LYS A 38 -8.09 6.75 4.19
CA LYS A 38 -8.23 5.68 3.19
C LYS A 38 -7.02 4.75 3.18
N VAL A 39 -5.81 5.31 3.21
CA VAL A 39 -4.56 4.51 3.25
C VAL A 39 -4.49 3.69 4.55
N ALA A 40 -4.84 4.29 5.70
CA ALA A 40 -4.91 3.56 6.98
C ALA A 40 -5.87 2.37 6.91
N PHE A 41 -7.07 2.58 6.37
CA PHE A 41 -8.08 1.52 6.22
C PHE A 41 -7.59 0.39 5.30
N MET A 42 -6.97 0.72 4.16
CA MET A 42 -6.41 -0.27 3.26
C MET A 42 -5.28 -1.07 3.92
N ASN A 43 -4.41 -0.42 4.70
CA ASN A 43 -3.33 -1.10 5.41
C ASN A 43 -3.86 -2.04 6.50
N MET A 44 -4.91 -1.66 7.21
CA MET A 44 -5.58 -2.53 8.18
C MET A 44 -6.23 -3.73 7.47
N SER A 45 -7.00 -3.49 6.41
CA SER A 45 -7.67 -4.55 5.64
C SER A 45 -6.67 -5.53 5.03
N ALA A 46 -5.57 -5.04 4.45
CA ALA A 46 -4.52 -5.88 3.88
C ALA A 46 -3.88 -6.78 4.96
N ARG A 47 -3.55 -6.23 6.14
CA ARG A 47 -2.99 -7.02 7.25
C ARG A 47 -3.96 -8.07 7.76
N MET A 48 -5.25 -7.76 7.86
CA MET A 48 -6.28 -8.74 8.22
C MET A 48 -6.37 -9.87 7.20
N ASN A 49 -6.41 -9.53 5.91
CA ASN A 49 -6.48 -10.54 4.85
C ASN A 49 -5.27 -11.48 4.89
N VAL A 50 -4.07 -10.93 5.03
CA VAL A 50 -2.84 -11.73 5.15
C VAL A 50 -2.87 -12.63 6.38
N ALA A 51 -3.28 -12.10 7.54
CA ALA A 51 -3.36 -12.88 8.78
C ALA A 51 -4.37 -14.04 8.70
N LEU A 52 -5.44 -13.88 7.92
CA LEU A 52 -6.50 -14.88 7.76
C LEU A 52 -6.32 -15.79 6.53
N GLY A 53 -5.26 -15.59 5.73
CA GLY A 53 -5.06 -16.34 4.48
C GLY A 53 -6.14 -16.04 3.42
N ILE A 54 -6.73 -14.84 3.44
CA ILE A 54 -7.71 -14.41 2.44
C ILE A 54 -6.96 -13.99 1.16
N HIS A 55 -7.35 -14.61 0.05
CA HIS A 55 -6.78 -14.35 -1.27
C HIS A 55 -7.79 -13.65 -2.19
N SER A 56 -7.30 -13.14 -3.32
CA SER A 56 -8.14 -12.61 -4.40
C SER A 56 -9.08 -13.68 -4.95
N ASP A 57 -10.26 -13.27 -5.42
CA ASP A 57 -11.24 -14.13 -6.11
C ASP A 57 -10.83 -14.47 -7.56
N GLY A 58 -9.63 -14.08 -8.01
CA GLY A 58 -9.09 -14.48 -9.32
C GLY A 58 -9.71 -13.76 -10.52
N PHE A 59 -10.50 -12.69 -10.35
CA PHE A 59 -11.14 -11.98 -11.49
C PHE A 59 -10.14 -11.47 -12.55
N ALA A 60 -8.89 -11.22 -12.17
CA ALA A 60 -7.84 -10.82 -13.09
C ALA A 60 -7.45 -11.91 -14.10
N ASP A 61 -7.73 -13.19 -13.82
CA ASP A 61 -7.41 -14.31 -14.71
C ASP A 61 -8.15 -14.19 -16.06
N ALA A 62 -9.32 -13.55 -16.06
CA ALA A 62 -10.08 -13.26 -17.27
C ALA A 62 -9.51 -12.09 -18.10
N CYS A 63 -8.67 -11.23 -17.52
CA CYS A 63 -8.17 -10.03 -18.18
C CYS A 63 -7.13 -10.32 -19.28
N ARG A 64 -6.56 -11.54 -19.34
CA ARG A 64 -5.51 -11.95 -20.30
C ARG A 64 -4.34 -10.96 -20.38
N LEU A 65 -4.06 -10.28 -19.26
CA LEU A 65 -2.90 -9.40 -19.16
C LEU A 65 -1.63 -10.25 -19.10
N PRO A 66 -0.51 -9.79 -19.70
CA PRO A 66 0.76 -10.44 -19.49
C PRO A 66 1.08 -10.49 -17.98
N PRO A 67 1.74 -11.56 -17.49
CA PRO A 67 2.16 -11.63 -16.11
C PRO A 67 2.93 -10.36 -15.72
N LEU A 68 2.65 -9.84 -14.52
CA LEU A 68 3.53 -8.83 -13.95
C LEU A 68 4.93 -9.42 -13.82
N GLU A 69 5.97 -8.63 -14.09
CA GLU A 69 7.34 -9.08 -13.82
C GLU A 69 7.42 -9.54 -12.37
N GLU A 70 7.92 -10.76 -12.17
CA GLU A 70 8.05 -11.30 -10.83
C GLU A 70 8.97 -10.37 -10.02
N PRO A 71 8.51 -9.84 -8.87
CA PRO A 71 9.37 -9.04 -8.03
C PRO A 71 10.57 -9.91 -7.65
N ALA A 72 11.79 -9.39 -7.87
CA ALA A 72 13.03 -10.10 -7.60
C ALA A 72 12.94 -10.77 -6.23
N THR A 73 12.84 -12.09 -6.24
CA THR A 73 12.74 -12.90 -5.04
C THR A 73 14.03 -12.68 -4.29
N THR A 74 14.02 -11.78 -3.29
CA THR A 74 15.06 -11.79 -2.27
C THR A 74 14.90 -13.15 -1.60
N GLU A 75 15.80 -14.06 -1.94
CA GLU A 75 15.87 -15.40 -1.38
C GLU A 75 15.62 -15.32 0.11
N ARG A 76 14.46 -15.81 0.54
CA ARG A 76 14.19 -16.04 1.96
C ARG A 76 15.04 -17.25 2.33
N SER A 77 16.32 -16.99 2.59
CA SER A 77 17.29 -17.98 3.04
C SER A 77 16.67 -18.70 4.24
N SER A 78 16.27 -19.95 3.98
CA SER A 78 15.97 -20.96 4.98
C SER A 78 17.16 -21.03 5.93
N ARG A 79 17.02 -20.45 7.13
CA ARG A 79 17.86 -20.77 8.26
C ARG A 79 17.07 -21.73 9.15
N HIS A 80 17.50 -22.99 9.03
CA HIS A 80 17.46 -24.11 9.97
C HIS A 80 16.44 -24.05 11.11
#